data_AF-X1QUF2-F1
#
_entry.id   AF-X1QUF2-F1
#
_cell.length_a   1.000
_cell.length_b   1.000
_cell.length_c   1.000
_cell.angle_alpha   90.00
_cell.angle_beta   90.00
_cell.angle_gamma   90.00
#
_symmetry.space_group_name_H-M   'P 1'
#
loop_
_entity.id
_entity.type
_entity.pdbx_description
1 polymer ?
#
loop_
_entity_poly.entity_id
_entity_poly.type
_entity_poly.pdbx_seq_one_letter_code
_entity_poly.pdbx_strand_id
1 'polypeptide(L)' 'MDRNLIQKIIQEEVRGTAKWGDTDKSPSILLNAATEELGEVAHAINHDEGKDAVAQEIAETMGVLSRLYNMVIPEEAKQ' A
#
# COMPACT_ATOMS: atom_id res chain seq x y z
N MET A 1 -2.26 14.62 6.33
CA MET A 1 -1.49 13.40 6.67
C MET A 1 -0.07 13.82 7.00
N ASP A 2 0.61 13.15 7.92
CA ASP A 2 1.99 13.49 8.33
C ASP A 2 2.96 13.38 7.13
N ARG A 3 3.92 14.32 6.98
CA ARG A 3 4.86 14.33 5.84
C ARG A 3 5.77 13.10 5.82
N ASN A 4 6.20 12.63 6.98
CA ASN A 4 7.04 11.44 7.10
C ASN A 4 6.25 10.20 6.69
N LEU A 5 4.97 10.12 7.07
CA LEU A 5 4.08 9.05 6.64
C LEU A 5 3.87 9.09 5.12
N ILE A 6 3.61 10.26 4.54
CA ILE A 6 3.47 10.42 3.08
C ILE A 6 4.74 9.94 2.36
N GLN A 7 5.92 10.36 2.81
CA GLN A 7 7.18 9.94 2.21
C GLN A 7 7.39 8.43 2.31
N LYS A 8 7.05 7.82 3.46
CA LYS A 8 7.13 6.37 3.64
C LYS A 8 6.20 5.64 2.69
N ILE A 9 4.95 6.08 2.55
CA ILE A 9 3.98 5.53 1.60
C ILE A 9 4.52 5.59 0.17
N ILE A 10 5.05 6.75 -0.27
CA ILE A 10 5.60 6.89 -1.63
C ILE A 10 6.80 5.95 -1.84
N GLN A 11 7.67 5.79 -0.84
CA GLN A 11 8.81 4.87 -0.92
C GLN A 11 8.35 3.41 -1.05
N GLU A 12 7.37 3.01 -0.23
CA GLU A 12 6.83 1.66 -0.28
C GLU A 12 6.01 1.40 -1.54
N GLU A 13 5.35 2.41 -2.11
CA GLU A 13 4.66 2.30 -3.40
C GLU A 13 5.63 1.96 -4.55
N VAL A 14 6.79 2.62 -4.58
CA VAL A 14 7.87 2.34 -5.54
C VAL A 14 8.41 0.91 -5.35
N ARG A 15 8.62 0.47 -4.10
CA ARG A 15 9.09 -0.88 -3.79
C ARG A 15 8.05 -1.94 -4.13
N GLY A 16 6.78 -1.71 -3.80
CA GLY A 16 5.66 -2.58 -4.14
C GLY A 16 5.53 -2.75 -5.66
N THR A 17 5.69 -1.67 -6.43
CA THR A 17 5.70 -1.74 -7.91
C THR A 17 6.87 -2.59 -8.42
N ALA A 18 8.04 -2.53 -7.77
CA ALA A 18 9.17 -3.40 -8.11
C ALA A 18 8.95 -4.88 -7.70
N LYS A 19 8.32 -5.14 -6.55
CA LYS A 19 7.99 -6.48 -6.02
C LYS A 19 6.94 -7.18 -6.89
N TRP A 20 5.90 -6.46 -7.27
CA TRP A 20 4.70 -7.01 -7.92
C TRP A 20 4.67 -6.78 -9.44
N GLY A 21 5.56 -5.94 -9.99
CA GLY A 21 5.52 -5.51 -11.39
C GLY A 21 4.38 -4.54 -11.67
N ASP A 22 4.03 -4.37 -12.96
CA ASP A 22 2.92 -3.52 -13.41
C ASP A 22 1.57 -4.17 -13.06
N THR A 23 1.21 -4.08 -11.77
CA THR A 23 -0.01 -4.63 -11.15
C THR A 23 -1.20 -3.70 -11.28
N ASP A 24 -1.00 -2.51 -11.86
CA ASP A 24 -2.04 -1.50 -12.09
C ASP A 24 -2.88 -1.81 -13.35
N LYS A 25 -3.31 -3.06 -13.48
CA LYS A 25 -4.05 -3.54 -14.66
C LYS A 25 -5.55 -3.63 -14.44
N SER A 26 -5.99 -3.84 -13.20
CA SER A 26 -7.41 -3.84 -12.84
C SER A 26 -7.61 -3.56 -11.35
N PRO A 27 -8.78 -3.01 -10.97
CA PRO A 27 -9.09 -2.77 -9.56
C PRO A 27 -9.05 -4.05 -8.71
N SER A 28 -9.42 -5.19 -9.28
CA SER A 28 -9.38 -6.48 -8.59
C SER A 28 -7.98 -6.94 -8.23
N ILE A 29 -6.97 -6.66 -9.07
CA ILE A 29 -5.57 -7.02 -8.78
C ILE A 29 -5.07 -6.19 -7.59
N LEU A 30 -5.32 -4.88 -7.59
CA LEU A 30 -4.90 -4.01 -6.50
C LEU A 30 -5.67 -4.26 -5.21
N LEU A 31 -6.94 -4.63 -5.28
CA LEU A 31 -7.70 -5.06 -4.10
C LEU A 31 -7.12 -6.33 -3.47
N ASN A 32 -6.74 -7.31 -4.29
CA ASN A 32 -6.09 -8.53 -3.80
C ASN A 32 -4.74 -8.23 -3.15
N ALA A 33 -3.91 -7.39 -3.79
CA ALA A 33 -2.64 -6.95 -3.22
C ALA A 33 -2.84 -6.22 -1.88
N ALA A 34 -3.82 -5.31 -1.78
CA ALA A 34 -4.11 -4.61 -0.53
C ALA A 34 -4.59 -5.57 0.57
N THR A 35 -5.28 -6.65 0.20
CA THR A 35 -5.70 -7.70 1.13
C THR A 35 -4.52 -8.50 1.65
N GLU A 36 -3.54 -8.78 0.78
CA GLU A 36 -2.30 -9.48 1.16
C GLU A 36 -1.44 -8.64 2.11
N GLU A 37 -1.18 -7.36 1.78
CA GLU A 37 -0.39 -6.48 2.66
C GLU A 37 -1.12 -6.23 4.00
N LEU A 38 -2.46 -6.22 4.03
CA LEU A 38 -3.21 -6.19 5.29
C LEU A 38 -3.03 -7.47 6.13
N GLY A 39 -2.82 -8.61 5.46
CA GLY A 39 -2.41 -9.86 6.08
C GLY A 39 -1.04 -9.77 6.75
N GLU A 40 -0.07 -9.11 6.10
CA GLU A 40 1.26 -8.84 6.67
C GLU A 40 1.19 -7.88 7.86
N VAL A 41 0.34 -6.85 7.83
CA VAL A 41 0.06 -6.01 9.02
C VAL A 41 -0.43 -6.87 10.18
N ALA A 42 -1.38 -7.77 9.93
CA ALA A 42 -1.89 -8.68 10.96
C ALA A 42 -0.79 -9.63 11.45
N HIS A 43 0.05 -10.14 10.54
CA HIS A 43 1.19 -10.99 10.88
C HIS A 43 2.16 -10.28 11.82
N ALA A 44 2.64 -9.09 11.44
CA ALA A 44 3.62 -8.31 12.19
C ALA A 44 3.12 -7.93 13.60
N ILE A 45 1.83 -7.58 13.73
CA ILE A 45 1.20 -7.29 15.03
C ILE A 45 1.09 -8.56 15.88
N ASN A 46 0.60 -9.66 15.32
CA ASN A 46 0.34 -10.89 16.07
C ASN A 46 1.62 -11.61 16.50
N HIS A 47 2.75 -11.36 15.83
CA HIS A 47 4.05 -11.95 16.15
C HIS A 47 5.02 -10.98 16.84
N ASP A 48 4.55 -9.81 17.30
CA ASP A 48 5.35 -8.81 18.02
C ASP A 48 6.65 -8.41 17.27
N GLU A 49 6.60 -8.27 15.94
CA GLU A 49 7.79 -7.98 15.11
C GLU A 49 8.37 -6.57 15.32
N GLY A 50 7.69 -5.75 16.12
CA GLY A 50 8.13 -4.43 16.52
C GLY A 50 7.48 -3.30 15.72
N LYS A 51 7.56 -2.08 16.27
CA LYS A 51 6.84 -0.91 15.75
C LYS A 51 7.26 -0.51 14.33
N ASP A 52 8.53 -0.71 13.99
CA ASP A 52 9.06 -0.32 12.68
C ASP A 52 8.54 -1.23 11.57
N ALA A 53 8.45 -2.54 11.84
CA ALA A 53 7.85 -3.54 10.94
C ALA A 53 6.37 -3.26 10.74
N VAL A 54 5.59 -3.12 11.82
CA VAL A 54 4.17 -2.76 11.74
C VAL A 54 3.96 -1.45 10.96
N ALA A 55 4.80 -0.45 11.19
CA ALA A 55 4.73 0.81 10.46
C ALA A 55 5.15 0.70 8.99
N GLN A 56 5.93 -0.32 8.60
CA GLN A 56 6.25 -0.62 7.21
C GLN A 56 5.05 -1.25 6.52
N GLU A 57 4.49 -2.32 7.08
CA GLU A 57 3.34 -3.03 6.50
C GLU A 57 2.11 -2.13 6.35
N ILE A 58 1.88 -1.23 7.31
CA ILE A 58 0.82 -0.21 7.19
C ILE A 58 1.10 0.74 6.02
N ALA A 59 2.35 1.17 5.83
CA ALA A 59 2.71 2.05 4.73
C ALA A 59 2.60 1.34 3.36
N GLU A 60 2.98 0.07 3.28
CA GLU A 60 2.80 -0.79 2.11
C GLU A 60 1.31 -0.90 1.73
N THR A 61 0.47 -1.25 2.72
CA THR A 61 -0.99 -1.34 2.55
C THR A 61 -1.58 -0.01 2.05
N MET A 62 -1.19 1.11 2.66
CA MET A 62 -1.66 2.43 2.25
C MET A 62 -1.21 2.81 0.84
N GLY A 63 0.00 2.43 0.42
CA GLY A 63 0.49 2.63 -0.95
C GLY A 63 -0.36 1.90 -1.98
N VAL A 64 -0.70 0.64 -1.72
CA VAL A 64 -1.57 -0.14 -2.63
C VAL A 64 -2.99 0.45 -2.67
N LEU A 65 -3.54 0.85 -1.52
CA LEU A 65 -4.85 1.52 -1.48
C LEU A 65 -4.87 2.88 -2.19
N SER A 66 -3.77 3.63 -2.14
CA SER A 66 -3.60 4.88 -2.89
C SER A 66 -3.66 4.65 -4.40
N ARG A 67 -2.94 3.64 -4.89
CA ARG A 67 -2.98 3.23 -6.30
C ARG A 67 -4.38 2.75 -6.72
N LEU A 68 -5.03 1.94 -5.88
CA LEU A 68 -6.40 1.50 -6.13
C LEU A 68 -7.36 2.69 -6.20
N TYR A 69 -7.25 3.63 -5.26
CA TYR A 69 -8.04 4.86 -5.27
C TYR A 69 -7.85 5.63 -6.58
N ASN A 70 -6.61 5.88 -6.99
CA ASN A 70 -6.29 6.57 -8.24
C ASN A 70 -6.84 5.86 -9.49
N MET A 71 -6.98 4.53 -9.45
CA MET A 71 -7.55 3.76 -10.56
C MET A 71 -9.07 3.86 -10.65
N VAL A 72 -9.78 4.01 -9.51
CA VAL A 72 -11.25 3.97 -9.47
C VAL A 72 -11.91 5.34 -9.38
N ILE A 73 -11.15 6.40 -9.04
CA ILE A 73 -11.70 7.75 -9.07
C ILE A 73 -11.97 8.22 -10.51
N PRO A 74 -12.98 9.08 -10.71
CA PRO A 74 -13.19 9.74 -12.00
C PRO A 74 -11.95 10.54 -12.43
N GLU A 75 -11.70 10.63 -13.74
CA GLU A 75 -10.56 11.37 -14.28
C GLU A 75 -10.57 12.85 -13.87
N GLU A 76 -11.75 13.44 -13.72
CA GLU A 76 -11.93 14.83 -13.28
C GLU A 76 -11.52 15.08 -11.83
N ALA A 77 -11.35 14.01 -11.05
CA ALA A 77 -10.92 14.05 -9.65
C ALA A 77 -9.42 13.78 -9.47
N LYS A 78 -8.68 13.44 -10.53
CA LYS A 78 -7.22 13.26 -10.47
C LYS A 78 -6.56 14.65 -10.49
N GLN A 79 -5.98 15.05 -9.36
CA GLN A 79 -5.25 16.33 -9.18
C GLN A 79 -3.76 16.16 -9.41
#